data_AF-A0A7Y3FQ97-F1
#
_entry.id   AF-A0A7Y3FQ97-F1
#
_cell.length_a   1.000
_cell.length_b   1.000
_cell.length_c   1.000
_cell.angle_alpha   90.00
_cell.angle_beta   90.00
_cell.angle_gamma   90.00
#
_symmetry.space_group_name_H-M   'P 1'
#
loop_
_entity.id
_entity.type
_entity.pdbx_description
1 polymer ?
#
loop_
_entity_poly.entity_id
_entity_poly.type
_entity_poly.pdbx_seq_one_letter_code
_entity_poly.pdbx_strand_id
1 'polypeptide(L)'
;MFSTRRFAALAFLPFAAFLAACGSEAGTADPSEAADLVLLNGNIATVDESQPSAQALAAKDGRIVAIGSDSDVEGFIGDGTEVIDLEGRFAMPGFIEGHAHYMGVGQARPQLDL
;
A
#
# COMPACT_ATOMS: atom_id res chain seq x y z
N MET A 1 -31.67 80.36 -12.31
CA MET A 1 -31.48 79.16 -13.14
C MET A 1 -30.79 78.12 -12.27
N PHE A 2 -31.55 77.09 -11.90
CA PHE A 2 -31.24 76.09 -10.87
C PHE A 2 -30.09 75.16 -11.29
N SER A 3 -29.26 74.73 -10.36
CA SER A 3 -29.13 73.29 -10.07
C SER A 3 -28.39 73.03 -8.75
N THR A 4 -29.00 72.17 -7.97
CA THR A 4 -28.77 71.87 -6.55
C THR A 4 -27.91 70.61 -6.36
N ARG A 5 -27.26 70.56 -5.20
CA ARG A 5 -26.58 69.41 -4.54
C ARG A 5 -27.32 68.06 -4.67
N ARG A 6 -26.59 66.94 -4.61
CA ARG A 6 -26.97 65.71 -3.87
C ARG A 6 -25.83 64.67 -3.74
N PHE A 7 -25.53 64.33 -2.48
CA PHE A 7 -24.90 63.09 -2.04
C PHE A 7 -25.95 61.95 -2.02
N ALA A 8 -25.59 60.74 -2.45
CA ALA A 8 -26.20 59.42 -2.19
C ALA A 8 -25.55 58.40 -3.16
N ALA A 9 -25.32 57.12 -2.91
CA ALA A 9 -25.66 56.21 -1.82
C ALA A 9 -24.66 55.04 -1.82
N LEU A 10 -24.58 54.35 -0.68
CA LEU A 10 -23.98 53.02 -0.53
C LEU A 10 -24.57 52.02 -1.53
N ALA A 11 -23.75 51.05 -1.95
CA ALA A 11 -24.23 49.72 -2.34
C ALA A 11 -23.34 48.65 -1.68
N PHE A 12 -23.93 48.01 -0.68
CA PHE A 12 -23.50 46.77 -0.02
C PHE A 12 -23.82 45.58 -0.94
N LEU A 13 -22.87 44.61 -1.04
CA LEU A 13 -22.92 43.14 -1.28
C LEU A 13 -24.24 42.46 -1.73
N PRO A 14 -24.23 41.34 -2.51
CA PRO A 14 -23.52 40.08 -2.18
C PRO A 14 -22.99 39.30 -3.41
N PHE A 15 -22.23 38.19 -3.32
CA PHE A 15 -22.73 36.80 -3.36
C PHE A 15 -21.47 35.91 -3.51
N ALA A 16 -20.96 35.28 -2.45
CA ALA A 16 -21.26 33.90 -2.05
C ALA A 16 -21.06 32.85 -3.15
N ALA A 17 -20.34 31.78 -2.78
CA ALA A 17 -20.18 30.49 -3.46
C ALA A 17 -19.06 30.35 -4.52
N PHE A 18 -17.87 29.99 -4.04
CA PHE A 18 -17.13 28.89 -4.66
C PHE A 18 -16.72 27.91 -3.55
N LEU A 19 -17.72 27.16 -3.09
CA LEU A 19 -17.57 26.01 -2.21
C LEU A 19 -17.31 24.77 -3.09
N ALA A 20 -16.41 23.93 -2.60
CA ALA A 20 -16.30 22.51 -2.88
C ALA A 20 -15.87 22.10 -4.30
N ALA A 21 -14.55 22.00 -4.49
CA ALA A 21 -13.97 20.92 -5.30
C ALA A 21 -13.39 19.87 -4.35
N CYS A 22 -14.28 19.15 -3.64
CA CYS A 22 -13.96 17.81 -3.17
C CYS A 22 -14.25 16.86 -4.32
N GLY A 23 -13.20 16.47 -5.02
CA GLY A 23 -13.16 15.28 -5.84
C GLY A 23 -11.85 14.60 -5.51
N SER A 24 -11.85 13.76 -4.48
CA SER A 24 -10.82 12.72 -4.38
C SER A 24 -11.06 11.84 -5.58
N GLU A 25 -10.27 12.00 -6.63
CA GLU A 25 -10.20 11.00 -7.67
C GLU A 25 -9.69 9.74 -6.96
N ALA A 26 -10.58 8.77 -6.76
CA ALA A 26 -10.17 7.42 -6.43
C ALA A 26 -9.33 6.97 -7.61
N GLY A 27 -8.01 7.20 -7.52
CA GLY A 27 -7.06 6.79 -8.52
C GLY A 27 -7.20 5.29 -8.65
N THR A 28 -7.73 4.85 -9.79
CA THR A 28 -7.45 3.50 -10.26
C THR A 28 -5.94 3.47 -10.41
N ALA A 29 -5.26 2.73 -9.52
CA ALA A 29 -3.82 2.52 -9.64
C ALA A 29 -3.52 2.17 -11.09
N ASP A 30 -2.55 2.86 -11.68
CA ASP A 30 -2.12 2.58 -13.04
C ASP A 30 -1.81 1.07 -13.10
N PRO A 31 -2.31 0.29 -14.07
CA PRO A 31 -2.08 -1.17 -14.11
C PRO A 31 -0.58 -1.53 -14.07
N SER A 32 0.28 -0.59 -14.49
CA SER A 32 1.73 -0.71 -14.40
C SER A 32 2.29 -0.63 -12.97
N GLU A 33 1.50 -0.20 -11.98
CA GLU A 33 1.87 -0.14 -10.56
C GLU A 33 1.28 -1.28 -9.72
N ALA A 34 0.31 -2.03 -10.26
CA ALA A 34 -0.25 -3.20 -9.57
C ALA A 34 0.83 -4.24 -9.25
N ALA A 35 0.76 -4.82 -8.06
CA ALA A 35 1.66 -5.88 -7.59
C ALA A 35 1.23 -7.25 -8.12
N ASP A 36 2.18 -8.19 -8.19
CA ASP A 36 1.87 -9.59 -8.51
C ASP A 36 1.28 -10.31 -7.30
N LEU A 37 1.77 -9.97 -6.10
CA LEU A 37 1.37 -10.57 -4.83
C LEU A 37 1.20 -9.48 -3.76
N VAL A 38 0.13 -9.57 -2.98
CA VAL A 38 -0.08 -8.79 -1.75
C VAL A 38 -0.39 -9.74 -0.60
N LEU A 39 0.37 -9.65 0.49
CA LEU A 39 0.02 -10.28 1.77
C LEU A 39 -0.64 -9.23 2.67
N LEU A 40 -1.78 -9.55 3.26
CA LEU A 40 -2.53 -8.68 4.17
C LEU A 40 -2.68 -9.31 5.56
N ASN A 41 -2.98 -8.46 6.55
CA ASN A 41 -3.42 -8.86 7.88
C ASN A 41 -2.47 -9.88 8.53
N GLY A 42 -1.17 -9.63 8.42
CA GLY A 42 -0.12 -10.51 8.90
C GLY A 42 0.58 -10.02 10.17
N ASN A 43 1.41 -10.90 10.71
CA ASN A 43 2.54 -10.54 11.56
C ASN A 43 3.82 -10.85 10.77
N ILE A 44 4.33 -9.88 10.02
CA ILE A 44 5.43 -10.07 9.07
C ILE A 44 6.73 -9.59 9.72
N ALA A 45 7.71 -10.48 9.90
CA ALA A 45 9.06 -10.09 10.29
C ALA A 45 9.83 -9.57 9.06
N THR A 46 10.37 -8.36 9.15
CA THR A 46 11.12 -7.73 8.04
C THR A 46 12.62 -7.94 8.15
N VAL A 47 13.11 -8.16 9.38
CA VAL A 47 14.54 -8.21 9.72
C VAL A 47 15.26 -6.87 9.45
N ASP A 48 14.51 -5.77 9.35
CA ASP A 48 15.01 -4.39 9.33
C ASP A 48 14.95 -3.79 10.74
N GLU A 49 16.07 -3.28 11.27
CA GLU A 49 16.12 -2.68 12.62
C GLU A 49 15.19 -1.45 12.76
N SER A 50 14.95 -0.73 11.67
CA SER A 50 14.12 0.49 11.66
C SER A 50 12.63 0.20 11.58
N GLN A 51 12.24 -0.96 11.04
CA GLN A 51 10.87 -1.41 10.91
C GLN A 51 10.79 -2.92 11.07
N PRO A 52 11.00 -3.48 12.28
CA PRO A 52 11.22 -4.93 12.47
C PRO A 52 9.99 -5.80 12.19
N SER A 53 8.80 -5.21 12.15
CA SER A 53 7.55 -5.90 11.83
C SER A 53 6.63 -5.07 10.94
N ALA A 54 5.79 -5.74 10.16
CA ALA A 54 4.76 -5.15 9.32
C ALA A 54 3.46 -6.00 9.34
N GLN A 55 2.35 -5.41 8.90
CA GLN A 55 1.08 -6.11 8.73
C GLN A 55 0.91 -6.63 7.30
N ALA A 56 1.47 -5.92 6.32
CA ALA A 56 1.28 -6.24 4.92
C ALA A 56 2.53 -5.96 4.08
N LEU A 57 2.64 -6.65 2.95
CA LEU A 57 3.59 -6.30 1.89
C LEU A 57 2.99 -6.50 0.50
N ALA A 58 3.48 -5.72 -0.45
CA ALA A 58 3.25 -5.90 -1.88
C ALA A 58 4.56 -6.28 -2.58
N ALA A 59 4.49 -7.25 -3.48
CA ALA A 59 5.63 -7.73 -4.26
C ALA A 59 5.31 -7.73 -5.77
N LYS A 60 6.28 -7.28 -6.56
CA LYS A 60 6.22 -7.21 -8.01
C LYS A 60 7.56 -7.62 -8.63
N ASP A 61 7.55 -8.43 -9.67
CA ASP A 61 8.74 -8.93 -10.38
C ASP A 61 9.79 -9.53 -9.41
N GLY A 62 9.31 -10.25 -8.39
CA GLY A 62 10.14 -10.87 -7.36
C GLY A 62 10.79 -9.90 -6.37
N ARG A 63 10.32 -8.64 -6.30
CA ARG A 63 10.81 -7.60 -5.39
C ARG A 63 9.70 -7.04 -4.51
N ILE A 64 10.04 -6.68 -3.28
CA ILE A 64 9.14 -5.95 -2.38
C ILE A 64 9.05 -4.50 -2.88
N VAL A 65 7.84 -4.03 -3.19
CA VAL A 65 7.58 -2.66 -3.66
C VAL A 65 6.93 -1.78 -2.59
N ALA A 66 6.25 -2.39 -1.62
CA ALA A 66 5.74 -1.72 -0.42
C ALA A 66 5.66 -2.69 0.75
N ILE A 67 5.83 -2.17 1.98
CA ILE A 67 5.72 -2.92 3.23
C ILE A 67 5.29 -1.99 4.36
N GLY A 68 4.33 -2.41 5.19
CA GLY A 68 3.76 -1.54 6.21
C GLY A 68 2.46 -2.07 6.79
N SER A 69 1.49 -1.17 6.98
CA SER A 69 0.10 -1.48 7.33
C SER A 69 -0.68 -2.00 6.11
N ASP A 70 -1.85 -2.59 6.35
CA ASP A 70 -2.75 -3.04 5.25
C ASP A 70 -3.10 -1.88 4.30
N SER A 71 -3.29 -0.67 4.84
CA SER A 71 -3.57 0.53 4.04
C SER A 71 -2.39 1.00 3.20
N ASP A 72 -1.15 0.74 3.62
CA ASP A 72 0.05 1.15 2.87
C ASP A 72 0.21 0.35 1.57
N VAL A 73 -0.40 -0.83 1.48
CA VAL A 73 -0.30 -1.72 0.32
C VAL A 73 -1.59 -1.79 -0.51
N GLU A 74 -2.71 -1.26 -0.01
CA GLU A 74 -4.03 -1.36 -0.66
C GLU A 74 -4.01 -0.80 -2.10
N GLY A 75 -3.26 0.30 -2.32
CA GLY A 75 -3.10 0.90 -3.65
C GLY A 75 -2.34 0.05 -4.67
N PHE A 76 -1.68 -1.03 -4.24
CA PHE A 76 -0.98 -1.97 -5.14
C PHE A 76 -1.87 -3.13 -5.59
N ILE A 77 -3.10 -3.24 -5.06
CA ILE A 77 -4.04 -4.29 -5.46
C ILE A 77 -4.74 -3.84 -6.76
N GLY A 78 -4.49 -4.59 -7.84
CA GLY A 78 -5.09 -4.33 -9.15
C GLY A 78 -5.50 -5.61 -9.87
N ASP A 79 -5.81 -5.47 -11.16
CA ASP A 79 -6.16 -6.60 -12.00
C ASP A 79 -5.00 -7.61 -12.08
N GLY A 80 -5.26 -8.84 -11.64
CA GLY A 80 -4.28 -9.93 -11.66
C GLY A 80 -3.38 -10.05 -10.42
N THR A 81 -3.50 -9.14 -9.45
CA THR A 81 -2.81 -9.27 -8.16
C THR A 81 -3.35 -10.48 -7.39
N GLU A 82 -2.45 -11.39 -6.98
CA GLU A 82 -2.77 -12.42 -6.00
C GLU A 82 -2.80 -11.79 -4.61
N VAL A 83 -3.94 -11.88 -3.91
CA VAL A 83 -4.08 -11.36 -2.55
C VAL A 83 -4.22 -12.52 -1.58
N ILE A 84 -3.34 -12.58 -0.58
CA ILE A 84 -3.35 -13.58 0.48
C ILE A 84 -3.61 -12.89 1.82
N ASP A 85 -4.79 -13.16 2.41
CA ASP A 85 -5.07 -12.80 3.79
C ASP A 85 -4.36 -13.80 4.71
N LEU A 86 -3.43 -13.29 5.54
CA LEU A 86 -2.68 -14.12 6.47
C LEU A 86 -3.48 -14.49 7.72
N GLU A 87 -4.63 -13.85 7.98
CA GLU A 87 -5.48 -14.09 9.16
C GLU A 87 -4.71 -13.96 10.49
N GLY A 88 -3.80 -12.99 10.57
CA GLY A 88 -2.91 -12.76 11.71
C GLY A 88 -1.74 -13.75 11.81
N ARG A 89 -1.56 -14.67 10.86
CA ARG A 89 -0.44 -15.62 10.86
C ARG A 89 0.90 -14.92 10.63
N PHE A 90 1.95 -15.60 11.05
CA PHE A 90 3.32 -15.12 10.95
C PHE A 90 3.92 -15.38 9.57
N ALA A 91 4.59 -14.37 9.01
CA ALA A 91 5.41 -14.49 7.81
C ALA A 91 6.83 -13.98 8.10
N MET A 92 7.82 -14.60 7.45
CA MET A 92 9.23 -14.26 7.61
C MET A 92 9.98 -14.48 6.28
N PRO A 93 11.18 -13.91 6.12
CA PRO A 93 12.03 -14.26 5.00
C PRO A 93 12.29 -15.77 4.94
N GLY A 94 12.33 -16.31 3.74
CA GLY A 94 12.71 -17.71 3.52
C GLY A 94 14.13 -17.99 4.03
N PHE A 95 14.38 -19.23 4.43
CA PHE A 95 15.73 -19.64 4.82
C PHE A 95 16.69 -19.59 3.64
N ILE A 96 17.92 -19.13 3.91
CA ILE A 96 19.03 -19.13 2.95
C ILE A 96 20.05 -20.15 3.43
N GLU A 97 20.24 -21.22 2.66
CA GLU A 97 21.26 -22.23 2.92
C GLU A 97 22.58 -21.84 2.23
N GLY A 98 23.62 -21.63 3.04
CA GLY A 98 24.93 -21.17 2.55
C GLY A 98 25.87 -22.29 2.11
N HIS A 99 25.67 -23.52 2.61
CA HIS A 99 26.50 -24.65 2.27
C HIS A 99 25.82 -26.00 2.59
N ALA A 100 25.21 -26.62 1.58
CA ALA A 100 24.64 -27.97 1.70
C ALA A 100 25.16 -28.94 0.63
N HIS A 101 25.34 -30.19 1.04
CA HIS A 101 25.55 -31.31 0.13
C HIS A 101 24.20 -31.98 -0.19
N TYR A 102 23.46 -31.43 -1.15
CA TYR A 102 22.09 -31.90 -1.45
C TYR A 102 21.99 -33.37 -1.85
N MET A 103 23.03 -33.93 -2.49
CA MET A 103 23.07 -35.38 -2.78
C MET A 103 23.11 -36.22 -1.50
N GLY A 104 23.88 -35.80 -0.51
CA GLY A 104 23.91 -36.43 0.81
C GLY A 104 22.58 -36.30 1.54
N VAL A 105 21.93 -35.13 1.47
CA VAL A 105 20.58 -34.92 2.02
C VAL A 105 19.57 -35.88 1.37
N GLY A 106 19.59 -36.01 0.05
CA GLY A 106 18.73 -36.93 -0.69
C GLY A 106 18.98 -38.39 -0.32
N GLN A 107 20.24 -38.79 -0.19
CA GLN A 107 20.62 -40.15 0.23
C GLN A 107 20.18 -40.46 1.65
N ALA A 108 20.23 -39.49 2.57
CA ALA A 108 19.84 -39.64 3.96
C ALA A 108 18.33 -39.81 4.16
N ARG A 109 17.48 -39.24 3.27
CA ARG A 109 16.01 -39.27 3.44
C ARG A 109 15.43 -40.66 3.70
N PRO A 110 15.75 -41.74 2.95
CA PRO A 110 15.22 -43.08 3.24
C PRO A 110 15.82 -43.76 4.48
N GLN A 111 16.88 -43.22 5.09
CA GLN A 111 17.42 -43.73 6.36
C GLN A 111 16.80 -43.05 7.60
N LEU A 112 16.11 -41.93 7.42
CA LEU A 112 15.43 -41.23 8.50
C LEU A 112 14.00 -41.78 8.61
N ASP A 113 13.73 -42.47 9.71
CA ASP A 113 12.37 -42.83 10.13
C ASP A 113 11.81 -41.66 10.97
N LEU A 114 10.75 -41.02 10.47
CA LEU A 114 10.04 -39.89 11.09
C LEU A 114 8.58 -40.29 11.30
#